data_AF-A0A2E2K4X6-F1
#
_entry.id   AF-A0A2E2K4X6-F1
#
_cell.length_a   1.000
_cell.length_b   1.000
_cell.length_c   1.000
_cell.angle_alpha   90.00
_cell.angle_beta   90.00
_cell.angle_gamma   90.00
#
_symmetry.space_group_name_H-M   'P 1'
#
loop_
_entity.id
_entity.type
_entity.pdbx_description
1 polymer ?
#
loop_
_entity_poly.entity_id
_entity_poly.type
_entity_poly.pdbx_seq_one_letter_code
_entity_poly.pdbx_strand_id
1 'polypeptide(L)'
;MVKPPESLVELMDYNARVAALDSANYLRELNAARADFGRSGSTKSRMRLAILLMNGSGGDALNRFRESEDLLKSYVDNQGFAFFDRDYGAFARMLLTINQEWQRMQNKLITARVESEKAHKKLEELKSIEMQLNHPGNGYH
;
A
#
# COMPACT_ATOMS: atom_id res chain seq x y z
N MET A 1 -32.42 -2.36 6.69
CA MET A 1 -31.09 -1.83 6.32
C MET A 1 -30.94 -0.45 6.93
N VAL A 2 -30.00 -0.26 7.85
CA VAL A 2 -29.63 1.07 8.34
C VAL A 2 -28.81 1.74 7.24
N LYS A 3 -29.21 2.92 6.77
CA LYS A 3 -28.42 3.69 5.81
C LYS A 3 -27.15 4.17 6.51
N PRO A 4 -25.97 4.08 5.86
CA PRO A 4 -24.76 4.64 6.44
C PRO A 4 -24.93 6.15 6.64
N PRO A 5 -24.33 6.73 7.69
CA PRO A 5 -24.36 8.17 7.92
C PRO A 5 -23.75 8.89 6.69
N GLU A 6 -24.28 10.06 6.33
CA GLU A 6 -23.85 10.82 5.13
C GLU A 6 -22.33 11.00 5.07
N SER A 7 -21.71 11.19 6.23
CA SER A 7 -20.26 11.33 6.36
C SER A 7 -19.43 10.08 5.99
N LEU A 8 -20.01 8.87 6.04
CA LEU A 8 -19.36 7.64 5.57
C LEU A 8 -19.46 7.49 4.05
N VAL A 9 -20.61 7.82 3.47
CA VAL A 9 -20.80 7.81 2.00
C VAL A 9 -19.79 8.77 1.36
N GLU A 10 -19.63 9.96 1.92
CA GLU A 10 -18.61 10.92 1.49
C GLU A 10 -17.18 10.36 1.51
N LEU A 11 -16.85 9.49 2.48
CA LEU A 11 -15.53 8.87 2.58
C LEU A 11 -15.35 7.73 1.56
N MET A 12 -16.40 6.98 1.28
CA MET A 12 -16.37 5.97 0.21
C MET A 12 -16.20 6.62 -1.16
N ASP A 13 -16.94 7.70 -1.44
CA ASP A 13 -16.81 8.50 -2.66
C ASP A 13 -15.44 9.18 -2.74
N TYR A 14 -14.89 9.58 -1.58
CA TYR A 14 -13.53 10.09 -1.51
C TYR A 14 -12.49 9.03 -1.88
N ASN A 15 -12.61 7.80 -1.36
CA ASN A 15 -11.71 6.70 -1.71
C ASN A 15 -11.74 6.40 -3.21
N ALA A 16 -12.93 6.36 -3.82
CA ALA A 16 -13.06 6.16 -5.26
C ALA A 16 -12.37 7.27 -6.08
N ARG A 17 -12.47 8.53 -5.64
CA ARG A 17 -11.80 9.66 -6.29
C ARG A 17 -10.28 9.59 -6.16
N VAL A 18 -9.78 9.24 -4.98
CA VAL A 18 -8.35 9.14 -4.72
C VAL A 18 -7.70 8.09 -5.63
N ALA A 19 -8.37 6.96 -5.84
CA ALA A 19 -7.88 5.90 -6.74
C ALA A 19 -7.75 6.35 -8.22
N ALA A 20 -8.42 7.44 -8.61
CA ALA A 20 -8.39 7.98 -9.97
C ALA A 20 -7.42 9.17 -10.14
N LEU A 21 -6.70 9.58 -9.08
CA LEU A 21 -5.78 10.70 -9.16
C LEU A 21 -4.51 10.34 -9.93
N ASP A 22 -4.04 11.26 -10.77
CA ASP A 22 -2.67 11.22 -11.25
C ASP A 22 -1.67 11.49 -10.12
N SER A 23 -0.39 11.18 -10.36
CA SER A 23 0.66 11.29 -9.33
C SER A 23 0.85 12.70 -8.78
N ALA A 24 0.70 13.74 -9.60
CA ALA A 24 0.91 15.12 -9.17
C ALA A 24 -0.23 15.59 -8.26
N ASN A 25 -1.47 15.32 -8.68
CA ASN A 25 -2.66 15.60 -7.90
C ASN A 25 -2.72 14.77 -6.62
N TYR A 26 -2.33 13.49 -6.67
CA TYR A 26 -2.22 12.65 -5.49
C TYR A 26 -1.29 13.26 -4.42
N LEU A 27 -0.08 13.70 -4.79
CA LEU A 27 0.87 14.28 -3.84
C LEU A 27 0.36 15.60 -3.25
N ARG A 28 -0.30 16.42 -4.07
CA ARG A 28 -0.94 17.66 -3.60
C ARG A 28 -2.03 17.37 -2.58
N GLU A 29 -2.93 16.43 -2.86
CA GLU A 29 -4.01 16.02 -1.96
C GLU A 29 -3.45 15.36 -0.68
N LEU A 30 -2.40 14.54 -0.78
CA LEU A 30 -1.73 13.95 0.38
C LEU A 30 -1.18 15.01 1.34
N ASN A 31 -0.50 16.03 0.81
CA ASN A 31 0.03 17.12 1.62
C ASN A 31 -1.08 17.96 2.26
N ALA A 32 -2.17 18.23 1.52
CA ALA A 32 -3.33 18.92 2.05
C ALA A 32 -4.00 18.12 3.19
N ALA A 33 -4.17 16.81 3.02
CA ALA A 33 -4.76 15.95 4.05
C ALA A 33 -3.88 15.84 5.31
N ARG A 34 -2.55 15.80 5.17
CA ARG A 34 -1.63 15.88 6.32
C ARG A 34 -1.80 17.19 7.10
N ALA A 35 -1.85 18.32 6.39
CA ALA A 35 -2.03 19.63 7.01
C ALA A 35 -3.41 19.79 7.65
N ASP A 36 -4.46 19.21 7.08
CA ASP A 36 -5.81 19.20 7.64
C ASP A 36 -5.92 18.33 8.91
N PHE A 37 -5.32 17.14 8.87
CA PHE A 37 -5.26 16.26 10.04
C PHE A 37 -4.46 16.88 11.18
N GLY A 38 -3.30 17.49 10.88
CA GLY A 38 -2.48 18.19 11.88
C GLY A 38 -3.18 19.37 12.55
N ARG A 39 -4.12 20.03 11.85
CA ARG A 39 -4.89 21.15 12.39
C ARG A 39 -6.13 20.70 13.18
N SER A 40 -6.88 19.73 12.67
CA SER A 40 -8.20 19.38 13.24
C SER A 40 -8.19 18.15 14.15
N GLY A 41 -7.33 17.16 13.86
CA GLY A 41 -7.33 15.86 14.56
C GLY A 41 -8.61 15.04 14.42
N SER A 42 -9.57 15.48 13.59
CA SER A 42 -10.91 14.88 13.52
C SER A 42 -10.91 13.47 12.93
N THR A 43 -11.95 12.67 13.24
CA THR A 43 -12.16 11.36 12.63
C THR A 43 -12.19 11.45 11.10
N LYS A 44 -12.92 12.43 10.54
CA LYS A 44 -13.05 12.61 9.09
C LYS A 44 -11.71 12.94 8.43
N SER A 45 -10.93 13.87 8.99
CA SER A 45 -9.59 14.19 8.46
C SER A 45 -8.62 13.02 8.58
N ARG A 46 -8.69 12.25 9.68
CA ARG A 46 -7.90 11.03 9.87
C ARG A 46 -8.22 9.99 8.80
N MET A 47 -9.51 9.71 8.55
CA MET A 47 -9.93 8.75 7.53
C MET A 47 -9.52 9.18 6.12
N ARG A 48 -9.64 10.47 5.79
CA ARG A 48 -9.17 10.99 4.50
C ARG A 48 -7.66 10.80 4.32
N LEU A 49 -6.87 11.09 5.35
CA LEU A 49 -5.43 10.87 5.30
C LEU A 49 -5.08 9.38 5.14
N ALA A 50 -5.73 8.50 5.91
CA ALA A 50 -5.54 7.04 5.79
C ALA A 50 -5.86 6.54 4.37
N ILE A 51 -6.98 6.98 3.80
CA ILE A 51 -7.37 6.64 2.41
C ILE A 51 -6.28 7.04 1.41
N LEU A 52 -5.74 8.26 1.51
CA LEU A 52 -4.67 8.71 0.62
C LEU A 52 -3.41 7.86 0.78
N LEU A 53 -2.96 7.64 2.01
CA LEU A 53 -1.79 6.81 2.30
C LEU A 53 -1.92 5.38 1.75
N MET A 54 -3.11 4.79 1.83
CA MET A 54 -3.43 3.46 1.27
C MET A 54 -3.49 3.41 -0.26
N ASN A 55 -3.64 4.55 -0.92
CA ASN A 55 -3.60 4.64 -2.39
C ASN A 55 -2.22 5.06 -2.90
N GLY A 56 -1.24 5.21 -2.01
CA GLY A 56 0.13 5.53 -2.37
C GLY A 56 0.78 4.42 -3.20
N SER A 57 1.37 4.81 -4.33
CA SER A 57 2.19 3.93 -5.17
C SER A 57 3.65 4.42 -5.25
N GLY A 58 4.53 3.57 -5.79
CA GLY A 58 5.95 3.85 -5.98
C GLY A 58 6.85 3.40 -4.83
N GLY A 59 8.10 3.88 -4.82
CA GLY A 59 9.15 3.41 -3.91
C GLY A 59 8.90 3.66 -2.42
N ASP A 60 7.97 4.56 -2.09
CA ASP A 60 7.60 4.93 -0.72
C ASP A 60 6.24 4.33 -0.28
N ALA A 61 5.60 3.51 -1.12
CA ALA A 61 4.29 2.93 -0.84
C ALA A 61 4.26 2.14 0.48
N LEU A 62 5.30 1.37 0.77
CA LEU A 62 5.38 0.57 2.01
C LEU A 62 5.36 1.44 3.27
N ASN A 63 6.08 2.57 3.28
CA ASN A 63 6.07 3.47 4.43
C ASN A 63 4.69 4.13 4.60
N ARG A 64 4.06 4.50 3.49
CA ARG A 64 2.70 5.07 3.52
C ARG A 64 1.67 4.06 4.03
N PHE A 65 1.78 2.79 3.64
CA PHE A 65 0.93 1.73 4.19
C PHE A 65 1.12 1.58 5.69
N ARG A 66 2.35 1.61 6.19
CA ARG A 66 2.61 1.54 7.64
C ARG A 66 2.01 2.73 8.39
N GLU A 67 2.19 3.94 7.86
CA GLU A 67 1.61 5.14 8.47
C GLU A 67 0.08 5.09 8.48
N SER A 68 -0.55 4.62 7.41
CA SER A 68 -2.01 4.42 7.39
C SER A 68 -2.45 3.38 8.43
N GLU A 69 -1.68 2.32 8.61
CA GLU A 69 -1.98 1.28 9.59
C GLU A 69 -1.94 1.86 11.01
N ASP A 70 -0.92 2.64 11.34
CA ASP A 70 -0.79 3.30 12.65
C ASP A 70 -1.97 4.24 12.92
N LEU A 71 -2.37 5.05 11.93
CA LEU A 71 -3.54 5.96 12.05
C LEU A 71 -4.84 5.20 12.31
N LEU A 72 -5.07 4.12 11.56
CA LEU A 72 -6.29 3.30 11.66
C LEU A 72 -6.31 2.49 12.96
N LYS A 73 -5.18 1.89 13.34
CA LYS A 73 -5.05 1.13 14.58
C LYS A 73 -5.24 2.02 15.80
N SER A 74 -4.56 3.17 15.83
CA SER A 74 -4.76 4.19 16.87
C SER A 74 -6.22 4.59 16.99
N TYR A 75 -6.94 4.74 15.87
CA TYR A 75 -8.35 5.05 15.91
C TYR A 75 -9.20 3.92 16.51
N VAL A 76 -9.02 2.70 16.02
CA VAL A 76 -9.77 1.52 16.47
C VAL A 76 -9.53 1.24 17.95
N ASP A 77 -8.28 1.34 18.41
CA ASP A 77 -7.90 1.08 19.81
C ASP A 77 -8.48 2.14 20.76
N ASN A 78 -8.59 3.40 20.30
CA ASN A 78 -9.11 4.52 21.10
C ASN A 78 -10.65 4.62 21.13
N GLN A 79 -11.36 3.92 20.25
CA GLN A 79 -12.83 4.06 20.16
C GLN A 79 -13.59 3.55 21.40
N GLY A 80 -13.04 2.61 22.16
CA GLY A 80 -13.79 1.94 23.24
C GLY A 80 -15.15 1.38 22.76
N PHE A 81 -16.00 0.94 23.68
CA PHE A 81 -17.36 0.42 23.38
C PHE A 81 -18.38 1.54 23.02
N ALA A 82 -17.96 2.66 22.43
CA ALA A 82 -18.85 3.77 22.12
C ALA A 82 -19.78 3.45 20.92
N PHE A 83 -21.08 3.36 21.20
CA PHE A 83 -22.13 2.94 20.26
C PHE A 83 -22.31 3.87 19.04
N PHE A 84 -21.92 5.14 19.14
CA PHE A 84 -22.13 6.17 18.10
C PHE A 84 -21.10 6.18 16.97
N ASP A 85 -20.01 5.42 17.11
CA ASP A 85 -18.88 5.46 16.18
C ASP A 85 -18.69 4.10 15.45
N ARG A 86 -19.72 3.25 15.49
CA ARG A 86 -19.72 1.87 14.94
C ARG A 86 -19.42 1.83 13.45
N ASP A 87 -20.00 2.73 12.67
CA ASP A 87 -19.87 2.74 11.22
C ASP A 87 -18.47 3.19 10.78
N TYR A 88 -17.93 4.22 11.44
CA TYR A 88 -16.53 4.61 11.25
C TYR A 88 -15.56 3.54 11.75
N GLY A 89 -15.84 2.89 12.88
CA GLY A 89 -15.03 1.80 13.40
C GLY A 89 -15.03 0.59 12.47
N ALA A 90 -16.18 0.23 11.90
CA ALA A 90 -16.30 -0.82 10.90
C ALA A 90 -15.52 -0.46 9.62
N PHE A 91 -15.66 0.78 9.15
CA PHE A 91 -14.93 1.26 7.98
C PHE A 91 -13.41 1.29 8.23
N ALA A 92 -12.96 1.78 9.38
CA ALA A 92 -11.55 1.79 9.76
C ALA A 92 -10.96 0.38 9.85
N ARG A 93 -11.70 -0.58 10.41
CA ARG A 93 -11.32 -2.00 10.43
C ARG A 93 -11.22 -2.58 9.01
N MET A 94 -12.18 -2.27 8.15
CA MET A 94 -12.15 -2.69 6.75
C MET A 94 -10.90 -2.14 6.03
N LEU A 95 -10.64 -0.84 6.18
CA LEU A 95 -9.44 -0.20 5.63
C LEU A 95 -8.16 -0.83 6.19
N LEU A 96 -8.11 -1.11 7.50
CA LEU A 96 -6.97 -1.75 8.15
C LEU A 96 -6.68 -3.14 7.56
N THR A 97 -7.73 -3.96 7.36
CA THR A 97 -7.58 -5.28 6.73
C THR A 97 -7.07 -5.17 5.29
N ILE A 98 -7.65 -4.26 4.50
CA ILE A 98 -7.19 -4.03 3.10
C ILE A 98 -5.72 -3.62 3.08
N ASN A 99 -5.33 -2.70 3.96
CA ASN A 99 -3.97 -2.19 4.05
C ASN A 99 -2.96 -3.30 4.39
N GLN A 100 -3.29 -4.17 5.36
CA GLN A 100 -2.44 -5.31 5.74
C GLN A 100 -2.28 -6.32 4.61
N GLU A 101 -3.36 -6.63 3.87
CA GLU A 101 -3.28 -7.50 2.70
C GLU A 101 -2.41 -6.89 1.60
N TRP A 102 -2.51 -5.58 1.37
CA TRP A 102 -1.67 -4.87 0.40
C TRP A 102 -0.18 -4.95 0.76
N GLN A 103 0.17 -4.71 2.04
CA GLN A 103 1.54 -4.88 2.51
C GLN A 103 2.06 -6.31 2.32
N ARG A 104 1.23 -7.32 2.65
CA ARG A 104 1.58 -8.74 2.45
C ARG A 104 1.86 -9.05 0.98
N MET A 105 1.05 -8.54 0.06
CA MET A 105 1.26 -8.72 -1.38
C MET A 105 2.51 -8.01 -1.89
N GLN A 106 2.78 -6.78 -1.44
CA GLN A 106 4.01 -6.06 -1.80
C GLN A 106 5.27 -6.83 -1.36
N ASN A 107 5.27 -7.38 -0.14
CA ASN A 107 6.39 -8.20 0.34
C ASN A 107 6.58 -9.45 -0.53
N LYS A 108 5.49 -10.13 -0.92
CA LYS A 108 5.56 -11.29 -1.83
C LYS A 108 6.14 -10.91 -3.21
N LEU A 109 5.75 -9.76 -3.76
CA LEU A 109 6.27 -9.26 -5.03
C LEU A 109 7.77 -8.94 -4.95
N ILE A 110 8.22 -8.32 -3.86
CA ILE A 110 9.65 -8.05 -3.63
C ILE A 110 10.44 -9.36 -3.57
N THR A 111 9.96 -10.35 -2.81
CA THR A 111 10.60 -11.67 -2.73
C THR A 111 10.68 -12.35 -4.10
N ALA A 112 9.57 -12.38 -4.83
CA ALA A 112 9.52 -12.98 -6.16
C ALA A 112 10.49 -12.30 -7.15
N ARG A 113 10.65 -10.97 -7.07
CA ARG A 113 11.62 -10.23 -7.87
C ARG A 113 13.05 -10.63 -7.56
N VAL A 114 13.41 -10.76 -6.28
CA VAL A 114 14.75 -11.21 -5.86
C VAL A 114 15.03 -12.64 -6.35
N GLU A 115 14.04 -13.53 -6.26
CA GLU A 115 14.16 -14.90 -6.76
C GLU A 115 14.33 -14.94 -8.28
N SER A 116 13.58 -14.12 -9.02
CA SER A 116 13.70 -13.98 -10.47
C SER A 116 15.09 -13.48 -10.88
N GLU A 117 15.63 -12.46 -10.19
CA GLU A 117 16.98 -11.95 -10.45
C GLU A 117 18.06 -13.01 -10.18
N LYS A 118 17.91 -13.82 -9.12
CA LYS A 118 18.81 -14.95 -8.84
C LYS A 118 18.72 -16.03 -9.91
N ALA A 119 17.51 -16.39 -10.36
CA ALA A 119 17.30 -17.36 -11.41
C ALA A 119 17.92 -16.89 -12.73
N HIS A 120 17.81 -15.59 -13.05
CA HIS A 120 18.41 -15.00 -14.23
C HIS A 120 19.94 -15.09 -14.21
N LYS A 121 20.58 -14.76 -13.07
CA LYS A 121 22.03 -14.92 -12.91
C LYS A 121 22.48 -16.36 -13.11
N LYS A 122 21.76 -17.31 -12.52
CA LYS A 122 22.09 -18.74 -12.67
C LYS A 122 21.93 -19.23 -14.12
N LEU A 123 20.96 -18.69 -14.84
CA LEU A 123 20.77 -18.98 -16.27
C LEU A 123 21.94 -18.44 -17.12
N GLU A 124 22.42 -17.23 -16.83
CA GLU A 124 23.60 -16.67 -17.52
C GLU A 124 24.89 -17.45 -17.19
N GLU A 125 25.06 -17.91 -15.95
CA GLU A 125 26.17 -18.81 -15.59
C GLU A 125 26.12 -20.12 -16.38
N LEU A 126 24.95 -20.75 -16.48
CA LEU A 126 24.77 -21.98 -17.24
C LEU A 126 25.06 -21.80 -18.73
N LYS A 127 24.61 -20.69 -19.35
CA LYS A 127 24.93 -20.36 -20.74
C LYS A 127 26.44 -20.19 -20.96
N SER A 128 27.13 -19.53 -20.02
CA SER A 128 28.59 -19.35 -20.09
C SER A 128 29.31 -20.69 -20.07
N ILE A 129 28.90 -21.61 -19.20
CA ILE A 129 29.44 -22.98 -19.13
C ILE A 129 29.16 -23.75 -20.43
N GLU A 130 27.93 -23.67 -20.95
CA GLU A 130 27.55 -24.31 -22.23
C GLU A 130 28.42 -23.80 -23.39
N MET A 131 28.66 -22.49 -23.47
CA MET A 131 29.56 -21.91 -24.47
C MET A 131 30.99 -22.44 -24.34
N GLN A 132 31.52 -22.57 -23.13
CA GLN A 132 32.86 -23.10 -22.88
C GLN A 132 32.97 -24.58 -23.28
N LEU A 133 31.95 -25.39 -23.01
CA LEU A 133 31.92 -26.80 -23.41
C LEU A 133 31.75 -27.00 -24.92
N ASN A 134 31.02 -26.10 -25.58
CA ASN A 134 30.80 -26.13 -27.03
C ASN A 134 31.96 -25.50 -27.85
N HIS A 135 33.01 -25.00 -27.19
CA HIS A 135 34.29 -24.71 -27.83
C HIS A 135 35.22 -25.91 -27.61
N PRO A 136 35.23 -26.94 -28.49
CA PRO A 136 36.27 -27.94 -28.44
C PRO A 136 37.59 -27.20 -28.63
N GLY A 137 38.51 -27.38 -27.68
CA GLY A 137 39.87 -26.88 -27.82
C GLY A 137 40.38 -27.24 -29.20
N ASN A 138 40.81 -26.23 -29.96
CA ASN A 138 41.55 -26.43 -31.19
C ASN A 138 42.62 -27.50 -30.91
N GLY A 139 42.49 -28.62 -31.61
CA GLY A 139 43.51 -29.64 -31.61
C GLY A 139 44.82 -29.04 -32.09
N TYR A 140 45.85 -29.20 -31.26
CA TYR A 140 47.26 -29.25 -31.61
C TYR A 140 47.83 -30.24 -30.59
N HIS A 141 48.08 -31.51 -30.93
CA HIS A 141 49.24 -31.98 -31.71
C HIS A 141 50.52 -31.21 -31.38
#